data_AF-J9ANN7-F1
#
_entry.id   AF-J9ANN7-F1
#
_cell.length_a   1.000
_cell.length_b   1.000
_cell.length_c   1.000
_cell.angle_alpha   90.00
_cell.angle_beta   90.00
_cell.angle_gamma   90.00
#
_symmetry.space_group_name_H-M   'P 1'
#
loop_
_entity.id
_entity.type
_entity.pdbx_description
1 polymer ?
#
loop_
_entity_poly.entity_id
_entity_poly.type
_entity_poly.pdbx_seq_one_letter_code
_entity_poly.pdbx_strand_id
1 'polypeptide(L)'
;NFRCTYLLNGKTGQRIRLLFRDFDIYFGGEHCPYDSLTIYDGPNNKYPIIRKICGLQQRMVIYSFGPNAFIEFNTTSPAKTDPRGYSLDYEFSNRYVDVLKLMDNQLGITHLRGSECDLLVRSNRETTHYIHSPKYPLMYPANTTCTFIIDGLQGEQNLEEVILTFENFAVLTETTD
;
A
#
# COMPACT_ATOMS: atom_id res chain seq x y z
N ASN A 1 12.45 -27.43 2.41
CA ASN A 1 12.00 -26.38 1.49
C ASN A 1 10.53 -26.57 1.21
N PHE A 2 9.71 -25.61 1.60
CA PHE A 2 8.26 -25.67 1.42
C PHE A 2 7.80 -24.35 0.80
N ARG A 3 6.92 -24.42 -0.20
CA ARG A 3 6.40 -23.26 -0.91
C ARG A 3 4.89 -23.35 -1.02
N CYS A 4 4.19 -22.35 -0.51
CA CYS A 4 2.75 -22.15 -0.64
C CYS A 4 2.46 -20.89 -1.43
N THR A 5 1.45 -20.96 -2.28
CA THR A 5 1.01 -19.81 -3.09
C THR A 5 -0.50 -19.67 -3.05
N TYR A 6 -0.96 -18.44 -2.88
CA TYR A 6 -2.38 -18.11 -2.87
C TYR A 6 -2.65 -17.00 -3.89
N LEU A 7 -3.66 -17.21 -4.74
CA LEU A 7 -4.16 -16.18 -5.64
C LEU A 7 -5.50 -15.69 -5.10
N LEU A 8 -5.55 -14.41 -4.75
CA LEU A 8 -6.78 -13.71 -4.43
C LEU A 8 -7.28 -13.01 -5.69
N ASN A 9 -8.49 -13.36 -6.13
CA ASN A 9 -9.08 -12.90 -7.38
C ASN A 9 -10.45 -12.26 -7.14
N GLY A 10 -10.47 -10.93 -7.06
CA GLY A 10 -11.66 -10.12 -6.88
C GLY A 10 -12.34 -9.77 -8.20
N LYS A 11 -13.52 -9.15 -8.10
CA LYS A 11 -14.27 -8.63 -9.25
C LYS A 11 -13.71 -7.28 -9.68
N THR A 12 -14.00 -6.88 -10.91
CA THR A 12 -13.67 -5.55 -11.44
C THR A 12 -14.17 -4.45 -10.50
N GLY A 13 -13.30 -3.47 -10.22
CA GLY A 13 -13.59 -2.36 -9.30
C GLY A 13 -13.44 -2.70 -7.81
N GLN A 14 -13.16 -3.95 -7.44
CA GLN A 14 -12.79 -4.30 -6.07
C GLN A 14 -11.27 -4.14 -5.87
N ARG A 15 -10.89 -3.78 -4.64
CA ARG A 15 -9.55 -3.94 -4.10
C ARG A 15 -9.57 -4.92 -2.94
N ILE A 16 -8.40 -5.41 -2.57
CA ILE A 16 -8.22 -6.44 -1.55
C ILE A 16 -7.52 -5.82 -0.34
N ARG A 17 -8.14 -5.94 0.83
CA ARG A 17 -7.50 -5.63 2.11
C ARG A 17 -7.01 -6.92 2.74
N LEU A 18 -5.74 -6.95 3.15
CA LEU A 18 -5.12 -8.03 3.92
C LEU A 18 -4.83 -7.52 5.33
N LEU A 19 -5.34 -8.21 6.34
CA LEU A 19 -5.10 -7.91 7.75
C LEU A 19 -4.37 -9.07 8.39
N PHE A 20 -3.10 -8.86 8.74
CA PHE A 20 -2.30 -9.84 9.47
C PHE A 20 -2.62 -9.73 10.96
N ARG A 21 -3.29 -10.76 11.49
CA ARG A 21 -3.66 -10.89 12.90
C ARG A 21 -2.48 -11.31 13.76
N ASP A 22 -1.71 -12.26 13.25
CA ASP A 22 -0.48 -12.75 13.83
C ASP A 22 0.52 -13.04 12.72
N PHE A 23 1.79 -12.76 12.96
CA PHE A 23 2.85 -12.96 11.98
C PHE A 23 4.19 -13.11 12.69
N ASP A 24 4.77 -14.28 12.51
CA ASP A 24 6.02 -14.71 13.11
C ASP A 24 6.67 -15.72 12.17
N ILE A 25 7.54 -15.21 11.31
CA ILE A 25 8.32 -15.99 10.34
C ILE A 25 9.79 -15.81 10.68
N TYR A 26 10.62 -16.83 10.51
CA TYR A 26 12.05 -16.74 10.81
C TYR A 26 12.70 -15.53 10.13
N PHE A 27 13.18 -14.56 10.92
CA PHE A 27 13.72 -13.30 10.40
C PHE A 27 14.97 -13.54 9.53
N GLY A 28 15.97 -14.20 10.12
CA GLY A 28 17.18 -14.62 9.41
C GLY A 28 18.09 -13.50 8.85
N GLY A 29 17.64 -12.24 8.82
CA GLY A 29 18.40 -11.08 8.38
C GLY A 29 17.56 -10.09 7.57
N GLU A 30 18.18 -8.97 7.19
CA GLU A 30 17.56 -7.98 6.32
C GLU A 30 17.13 -8.59 4.98
N HIS A 31 16.03 -8.08 4.42
CA HIS A 31 15.42 -8.58 3.18
C HIS A 31 14.95 -10.04 3.19
N CYS A 32 14.87 -10.67 4.38
CA CYS A 32 14.34 -12.02 4.58
C CYS A 32 15.04 -13.06 3.70
N PRO A 33 16.33 -13.37 3.99
CA PRO A 33 17.15 -14.22 3.12
C PRO A 33 16.77 -15.70 3.17
N TYR A 34 16.01 -16.12 4.18
CA TYR A 34 15.56 -17.50 4.39
C TYR A 34 14.04 -17.59 4.16
N ASP A 35 13.28 -17.67 5.26
CA ASP A 35 11.83 -17.78 5.20
C ASP A 35 11.22 -16.41 4.95
N SER A 36 10.21 -16.37 4.08
CA SER A 36 9.54 -15.12 3.74
C SER A 36 8.13 -15.33 3.25
N LEU A 37 7.29 -14.33 3.53
CA LEU A 37 6.01 -14.13 2.88
C LEU A 37 6.12 -12.91 1.97
N THR A 38 5.90 -13.12 0.68
CA THR A 38 5.94 -12.07 -0.34
C THR A 38 4.56 -11.86 -0.93
N ILE A 39 4.13 -10.60 -1.01
CA ILE A 39 2.84 -10.19 -1.54
C ILE A 39 3.09 -9.42 -2.82
N TYR A 40 2.46 -9.85 -3.91
CA TYR A 40 2.56 -9.26 -5.24
C TYR A 40 1.24 -8.62 -5.63
N ASP A 41 1.35 -7.47 -6.31
CA ASP A 41 0.24 -6.63 -6.74
C ASP A 41 -0.30 -7.08 -8.11
N GLY A 42 -0.84 -8.31 -8.15
CA GLY A 42 -1.36 -8.89 -9.38
C GLY A 42 -1.62 -10.38 -9.29
N PRO A 43 -1.90 -11.04 -10.42
CA PRO A 43 -2.29 -12.45 -10.47
C PRO A 43 -1.15 -13.45 -10.29
N ASN A 44 0.12 -13.04 -10.32
CA ASN A 44 1.26 -13.93 -10.16
C ASN A 44 2.53 -13.18 -9.73
N ASN A 45 3.62 -13.92 -9.53
CA ASN A 45 4.91 -13.43 -9.05
C ASN A 45 5.72 -12.59 -10.06
N LYS A 46 5.21 -12.33 -11.28
CA LYS A 46 5.83 -11.41 -12.24
C LYS A 46 5.38 -9.96 -12.03
N TYR A 47 4.38 -9.73 -11.18
CA TYR A 47 3.85 -8.41 -10.87
C TYR A 47 4.70 -7.73 -9.79
N PRO A 48 4.58 -6.39 -9.63
CA PRO A 48 5.33 -5.67 -8.60
C PRO A 48 5.10 -6.23 -7.19
N ILE A 49 6.15 -6.30 -6.39
CA ILE A 49 6.05 -6.67 -4.98
C ILE A 49 5.45 -5.51 -4.21
N ILE A 50 4.40 -5.80 -3.44
CA ILE A 50 3.88 -4.88 -2.42
C ILE A 50 4.82 -4.91 -1.22
N ARG A 51 5.11 -6.11 -0.70
CA ARG A 51 5.98 -6.28 0.45
C ARG A 51 6.55 -7.70 0.53
N LYS A 52 7.79 -7.83 0.97
CA LYS A 52 8.42 -9.08 1.41
C LYS A 52 8.69 -9.00 2.91
N ILE A 53 8.27 -10.01 3.67
CA ILE A 53 8.10 -9.90 5.11
C ILE A 53 8.59 -11.15 5.82
N CYS A 54 9.25 -10.94 6.96
CA CYS A 54 9.73 -11.94 7.91
C CYS A 54 9.90 -11.27 9.29
N GLY A 55 10.25 -12.06 10.29
CA GLY A 55 10.32 -11.64 11.69
C GLY A 55 8.94 -11.51 12.33
N LEU A 56 8.93 -10.98 13.55
CA LEU A 56 7.69 -10.68 14.28
C LEU A 56 7.09 -9.38 13.75
N GLN A 57 5.82 -9.43 13.31
CA GLN A 57 5.07 -8.26 12.88
C GLN A 57 3.71 -8.23 13.59
N GLN A 58 3.25 -7.05 13.98
CA GLN A 58 1.96 -6.89 14.68
C GLN A 58 1.01 -6.00 13.88
N ARG A 59 -0.25 -6.46 13.75
CA ARG A 59 -1.40 -5.68 13.23
C ARG A 59 -1.10 -4.91 11.94
N MET A 60 -0.54 -5.58 10.96
CA MET A 60 -0.23 -4.99 9.67
C MET A 60 -1.44 -5.09 8.73
N VAL A 61 -1.76 -3.99 8.06
CA VAL A 61 -2.79 -3.91 7.01
C VAL A 61 -2.12 -3.58 5.69
N ILE A 62 -2.51 -4.29 4.64
CA ILE A 62 -2.01 -4.10 3.28
C ILE A 62 -3.19 -4.05 2.32
N TYR A 63 -3.16 -3.12 1.37
CA TYR A 63 -4.15 -3.02 0.30
C TYR A 63 -3.51 -3.29 -1.06
N SER A 64 -4.17 -4.10 -1.89
CA SER A 64 -3.78 -4.27 -3.30
C SER A 64 -4.08 -3.01 -4.10
N PHE A 65 -3.42 -2.80 -5.24
CA PHE A 65 -3.77 -1.72 -6.16
C PHE A 65 -5.07 -2.04 -6.92
N GLY A 66 -5.19 -3.28 -7.39
CA GLY A 66 -6.30 -3.76 -8.19
C GLY A 66 -7.05 -4.95 -7.58
N PRO A 67 -7.78 -5.71 -8.40
CA PRO A 67 -8.62 -6.81 -7.93
C PRO A 67 -7.83 -8.09 -7.65
N ASN A 68 -6.52 -8.12 -7.91
CA ASN A 68 -5.69 -9.30 -7.75
C ASN A 68 -4.55 -9.08 -6.76
N ALA A 69 -4.28 -10.09 -5.94
CA ALA A 69 -3.07 -10.19 -5.15
C ALA A 69 -2.59 -11.63 -5.14
N PHE A 70 -1.29 -11.81 -5.28
CA PHE A 70 -0.64 -13.11 -5.23
C PHE A 70 0.27 -13.16 -4.01
N ILE A 71 0.09 -14.16 -3.16
CA ILE A 71 0.85 -14.32 -1.92
C ILE A 71 1.69 -15.58 -2.07
N GLU A 72 2.99 -15.46 -1.81
CA GLU A 72 3.94 -16.56 -1.83
C GLU A 72 4.62 -16.68 -0.48
N PHE A 73 4.45 -17.81 0.18
CA PHE A 73 5.18 -18.18 1.38
C PHE A 73 6.23 -19.23 1.03
N ASN A 74 7.48 -18.94 1.31
CA ASN A 74 8.60 -19.83 1.02
C ASN A 74 9.44 -20.05 2.29
N THR A 75 9.78 -21.31 2.55
CA THR A 75 10.67 -21.69 3.66
C THR A 75 11.86 -22.49 3.18
N THR A 76 12.99 -22.28 3.84
CA THR A 76 14.28 -22.91 3.53
C THR A 76 14.70 -23.85 4.66
N SER A 77 15.47 -24.89 4.34
CA SER A 77 16.04 -25.82 5.32
C SER A 77 17.41 -25.32 5.81
N PRO A 78 17.82 -25.57 7.07
CA PRO A 78 17.09 -26.26 8.13
C PRO A 78 16.10 -25.34 8.85
N ALA A 79 14.93 -25.89 9.19
CA ALA A 79 13.98 -25.24 10.07
C ALA A 79 14.68 -24.91 11.40
N LYS A 80 14.86 -23.63 11.69
CA LYS A 80 15.27 -23.19 13.02
C LYS A 80 14.01 -23.04 13.87
N THR A 81 14.13 -23.37 15.16
CA THR A 81 13.05 -23.52 16.13
C THR A 81 11.86 -22.56 15.97
N ASP A 82 10.70 -23.16 15.70
CA ASP A 82 9.28 -22.74 15.75
C ASP A 82 8.91 -21.26 15.65
N PRO A 83 9.07 -20.62 14.49
CA PRO A 83 8.23 -19.49 14.12
C PRO A 83 6.76 -19.94 13.99
N ARG A 84 5.81 -19.20 14.59
CA ARG A 84 4.38 -19.58 14.62
C ARG A 84 3.68 -19.52 13.26
N GLY A 85 4.31 -18.90 12.27
CA GLY A 85 3.75 -18.71 10.93
C GLY A 85 2.97 -17.41 10.81
N TYR A 86 1.83 -17.44 10.13
CA TYR A 86 1.00 -16.25 9.91
C TYR A 86 -0.48 -16.59 9.92
N SER A 87 -1.29 -15.63 10.38
CA SER A 87 -2.74 -15.64 10.27
C SER A 87 -3.18 -14.33 9.62
N LEU A 88 -3.86 -14.42 8.48
CA LEU A 88 -4.35 -13.25 7.75
C LEU A 88 -5.84 -13.38 7.45
N ASP A 89 -6.54 -12.26 7.60
CA ASP A 89 -7.89 -12.06 7.08
C ASP A 89 -7.79 -11.30 5.76
N TYR A 90 -8.68 -11.58 4.81
CA TYR A 90 -8.78 -10.82 3.57
C TYR A 90 -10.21 -10.35 3.31
N GLU A 91 -10.36 -9.20 2.65
CA GLU A 91 -11.64 -8.66 2.25
C GLU A 91 -11.57 -8.07 0.83
N PHE A 92 -12.48 -8.50 -0.05
CA PHE A 92 -12.69 -7.88 -1.35
C PHE A 92 -13.77 -6.82 -1.23
N SER A 93 -13.45 -5.58 -1.56
CA SER A 93 -14.44 -4.50 -1.46
C SER A 93 -14.22 -3.42 -2.52
N ASN A 94 -15.33 -2.88 -3.00
CA ASN A 94 -15.36 -1.67 -3.83
C ASN A 94 -15.41 -0.38 -2.98
N ARG A 95 -15.42 -0.51 -1.65
CA ARG A 95 -15.47 0.65 -0.73
C ARG A 95 -14.14 1.39 -0.60
N TYR A 96 -13.04 0.66 -0.81
CA TYR A 96 -11.68 1.18 -0.77
C TYR A 96 -11.43 2.17 -1.90
N VAL A 97 -10.42 3.02 -1.72
CA VAL A 97 -10.14 4.13 -2.62
C VAL A 97 -9.82 3.63 -4.03
N ASP A 98 -10.43 4.23 -5.04
CA ASP A 98 -10.06 4.02 -6.44
C ASP A 98 -8.78 4.82 -6.72
N VAL A 99 -7.64 4.12 -6.68
CA VAL A 99 -6.31 4.73 -6.80
C VAL A 99 -6.05 5.33 -8.16
N LEU A 100 -6.66 4.80 -9.23
CA LEU A 100 -6.52 5.36 -10.58
C LEU A 100 -7.21 6.72 -10.66
N LYS A 101 -8.40 6.84 -10.07
CA LYS A 101 -9.09 8.12 -9.96
C LYS A 101 -8.38 9.09 -9.02
N LEU A 102 -7.81 8.59 -7.92
CA LEU A 102 -7.08 9.42 -6.96
C LEU A 102 -5.84 10.08 -7.58
N MET A 103 -5.12 9.36 -8.44
CA MET A 103 -3.94 9.91 -9.14
C MET A 103 -4.32 10.86 -10.29
N ASP A 104 -5.59 10.85 -10.73
CA ASP A 104 -6.16 11.72 -11.77
C ASP A 104 -5.32 11.84 -13.06
N ASN A 105 -4.61 10.76 -13.41
CA ASN A 105 -3.69 10.69 -14.56
C ASN A 105 -2.65 11.83 -14.62
N GLN A 106 -2.33 12.45 -13.48
CA GLN A 106 -1.33 13.51 -13.39
C GLN A 106 0.09 12.91 -13.46
N LEU A 107 0.94 13.47 -14.31
CA LEU A 107 2.33 13.07 -14.42
C LEU A 107 3.09 13.38 -13.13
N GLY A 108 3.92 12.45 -12.66
CA GLY A 108 4.69 12.65 -11.42
C GLY A 108 3.98 12.20 -10.14
N ILE A 109 2.71 11.79 -10.22
CA ILE A 109 2.00 11.16 -9.10
C ILE A 109 2.10 9.64 -9.19
N THR A 110 2.46 8.99 -8.09
CA THR A 110 2.54 7.53 -7.99
C THR A 110 1.92 7.04 -6.69
N HIS A 111 1.02 6.07 -6.77
CA HIS A 111 0.48 5.40 -5.60
C HIS A 111 1.52 4.50 -4.92
N LEU A 112 1.62 4.59 -3.59
CA LEU A 112 2.48 3.72 -2.80
C LEU A 112 1.78 2.37 -2.55
N ARG A 113 2.28 1.33 -3.22
CA ARG A 113 1.71 -0.02 -3.14
C ARG A 113 1.62 -0.52 -1.71
N GLY A 114 0.51 -1.18 -1.39
CA GLY A 114 0.22 -1.67 -0.04
C GLY A 114 -0.52 -0.68 0.85
N SER A 115 -0.54 0.61 0.49
CA SER A 115 -1.35 1.60 1.17
C SER A 115 -2.79 1.65 0.61
N GLU A 116 -3.70 2.20 1.40
CA GLU A 116 -5.07 2.43 0.94
C GLU A 116 -5.12 3.58 -0.07
N CYS A 117 -4.34 4.64 0.14
CA CYS A 117 -4.41 5.87 -0.64
C CYS A 117 -3.16 6.75 -0.53
N ASP A 118 -2.02 6.21 -0.07
CA ASP A 118 -0.81 7.01 0.05
C ASP A 118 -0.24 7.29 -1.35
N LEU A 119 0.15 8.53 -1.58
CA LEU A 119 0.70 8.99 -2.85
C LEU A 119 2.08 9.60 -2.64
N LEU A 120 2.93 9.40 -3.64
CA LEU A 120 4.16 10.13 -3.83
C LEU A 120 4.00 11.05 -5.03
N VAL A 121 4.19 12.34 -4.80
CA VAL A 121 4.15 13.40 -5.80
C VAL A 121 5.58 13.89 -6.02
N ARG A 122 6.07 13.76 -7.25
CA ARG A 122 7.39 14.26 -7.65
C ARG A 122 7.23 15.36 -8.68
N SER A 123 7.89 16.48 -8.42
CA SER A 123 8.01 17.56 -9.41
C SER A 123 8.76 17.07 -10.66
N ASN A 124 8.37 17.59 -11.82
CA ASN A 124 9.04 17.38 -13.10
C ASN A 124 9.45 18.70 -13.79
N ARG A 125 9.74 19.75 -12.99
CA ARG A 125 10.09 21.14 -13.37
C ARG A 125 8.87 21.99 -13.72
N GLU A 126 8.36 22.71 -12.72
CA GLU A 126 7.26 23.70 -12.78
C GLU A 126 5.83 23.15 -13.03
N THR A 127 5.54 21.90 -12.67
CA THR A 127 4.14 21.40 -12.67
C THR A 127 3.41 21.70 -11.38
N THR A 128 2.22 22.26 -11.50
CA THR A 128 1.20 22.25 -10.44
C THR A 128 0.50 20.89 -10.41
N HIS A 129 0.44 20.26 -9.23
CA HIS A 129 -0.35 19.04 -8.99
C HIS A 129 -1.58 19.36 -8.16
N TYR A 130 -2.68 18.66 -8.42
CA TYR A 130 -3.92 18.76 -7.65
C TYR A 130 -4.14 17.48 -6.87
N ILE A 131 -4.20 17.60 -5.55
CA ILE A 131 -4.43 16.48 -4.64
C ILE A 131 -5.83 16.64 -4.07
N HIS A 132 -6.63 15.58 -4.18
CA HIS A 132 -7.98 15.55 -3.64
C HIS A 132 -8.12 14.49 -2.55
N SER A 133 -9.07 14.71 -1.64
CA SER A 133 -9.48 13.68 -0.70
C SER A 133 -10.07 12.48 -1.45
N PRO A 134 -9.97 11.25 -0.90
CA PRO A 134 -10.53 10.09 -1.57
C PRO A 134 -12.03 10.27 -1.83
N LYS A 135 -12.46 9.94 -3.06
CA LYS A 135 -13.85 10.08 -3.56
C LYS A 135 -14.32 11.52 -3.81
N TYR A 136 -13.47 12.54 -3.65
CA TYR A 136 -13.82 13.92 -4.02
C TYR A 136 -14.44 13.99 -5.43
N PRO A 137 -15.53 14.75 -5.65
CA PRO A 137 -16.17 15.71 -4.72
C PRO A 137 -17.17 15.10 -3.71
N LEU A 138 -17.28 13.77 -3.62
CA LEU A 138 -18.10 13.10 -2.62
C LEU A 138 -17.42 13.09 -1.23
N MET A 139 -18.16 12.70 -0.21
CA MET A 139 -17.63 12.54 1.15
C MET A 139 -16.49 11.51 1.18
N TYR A 140 -15.40 11.90 1.86
CA TYR A 140 -14.27 11.01 2.10
C TYR A 140 -14.69 9.82 2.99
N PRO A 141 -14.06 8.65 2.84
CA PRO A 141 -14.40 7.50 3.66
C PRO A 141 -14.00 7.71 5.13
N ALA A 142 -14.80 7.18 6.06
CA ALA A 142 -14.49 7.20 7.49
C ALA A 142 -13.33 6.24 7.82
N ASN A 143 -12.55 6.58 8.85
CA ASN A 143 -11.40 5.79 9.33
C ASN A 143 -10.31 5.53 8.26
N THR A 144 -10.17 6.43 7.30
CA THR A 144 -9.12 6.36 6.26
C THR A 144 -8.01 7.36 6.58
N THR A 145 -6.78 6.88 6.56
CA THR A 145 -5.57 7.70 6.66
C THR A 145 -4.84 7.62 5.32
N CYS A 146 -4.64 8.77 4.67
CA CYS A 146 -3.82 8.89 3.46
C CYS A 146 -2.64 9.80 3.75
N THR A 147 -1.46 9.36 3.33
CA THR A 147 -0.21 10.13 3.41
C THR A 147 0.17 10.60 2.02
N PHE A 148 0.32 11.91 1.86
CA PHE A 148 0.81 12.52 0.63
C PHE A 148 2.26 12.97 0.86
N ILE A 149 3.20 12.32 0.18
CA ILE A 149 4.62 12.66 0.21
C ILE A 149 4.91 13.51 -1.02
N ILE A 150 5.45 14.72 -0.83
CA ILE A 150 5.66 15.69 -1.89
C ILE A 150 7.16 16.00 -1.97
N ASP A 151 7.79 15.54 -3.04
CA ASP A 151 9.21 15.69 -3.32
C ASP A 151 9.41 16.74 -4.41
N GLY A 152 10.02 17.87 -4.05
CA GLY A 152 10.57 18.84 -5.00
C GLY A 152 11.86 18.31 -5.66
N LEU A 153 12.24 18.85 -6.81
CA LEU A 153 13.53 18.51 -7.41
C LEU A 153 14.69 19.02 -6.55
N GLN A 154 15.67 18.14 -6.35
CA GLN A 154 16.93 18.45 -5.66
C GLN A 154 18.08 18.34 -6.66
N GLY A 155 18.46 19.47 -7.27
CA GLY A 155 19.68 19.58 -8.07
C GLY A 155 20.77 20.35 -7.31
N GLU A 156 22.04 20.09 -7.63
CA GLU A 156 23.20 20.75 -6.97
C GLU A 156 23.16 22.29 -7.01
N GLN A 157 22.37 22.88 -7.91
CA GLN A 157 22.16 24.34 -8.00
C GLN A 157 20.69 24.78 -8.04
N ASN A 158 19.72 23.86 -7.95
CA ASN A 158 18.29 24.16 -8.01
C ASN A 158 17.55 23.33 -6.96
N LEU A 159 17.31 23.95 -5.80
CA LEU A 159 16.35 23.44 -4.82
C LEU A 159 14.99 24.02 -5.16
N GLU A 160 14.04 23.17 -5.49
CA GLU A 160 12.65 23.60 -5.65
C GLU A 160 11.97 23.79 -4.29
N GLU A 161 11.23 24.87 -4.16
CA GLU A 161 10.35 25.13 -3.02
C GLU A 161 8.95 24.59 -3.32
N VAL A 162 8.40 23.80 -2.40
CA VAL A 162 7.04 23.26 -2.52
C VAL A 162 6.06 24.25 -1.88
N ILE A 163 5.17 24.82 -2.69
CA ILE A 163 4.10 25.69 -2.22
C ILE A 163 2.78 24.90 -2.20
N LEU A 164 2.13 24.85 -1.04
CA LEU A 164 0.82 24.22 -0.88
C LEU A 164 -0.27 25.27 -0.76
N THR A 165 -1.30 25.16 -1.60
CA THR A 165 -2.48 26.03 -1.57
C THR A 165 -3.73 25.18 -1.42
N PHE A 166 -4.64 25.59 -0.55
CA PHE A 166 -5.94 24.95 -0.36
C PHE A 166 -7.01 25.79 -1.05
N GLU A 167 -7.59 25.27 -2.13
CA GLU A 167 -8.72 25.93 -2.80
C GLU A 167 -10.02 25.73 -2.00
N ASN A 168 -10.28 24.49 -1.58
CA ASN A 168 -11.43 24.10 -0.78
C ASN A 168 -10.97 23.18 0.36
N PHE A 169 -11.44 23.44 1.58
CA PHE A 169 -11.14 22.60 2.74
C PHE A 169 -12.39 22.47 3.63
N ALA A 170 -12.89 21.24 3.77
CA ALA A 170 -14.01 20.91 4.62
C ALA A 170 -13.79 19.54 5.28
N VAL A 171 -13.91 19.49 6.60
CA VAL A 171 -13.81 18.28 7.41
C VAL A 171 -14.99 18.20 8.37
N LEU A 172 -15.46 16.99 8.65
CA LEU A 172 -16.51 16.75 9.64
C LEU A 172 -15.96 17.10 11.03
N THR A 173 -16.64 18.00 11.72
CA THR A 173 -16.41 18.28 13.14
C THR A 173 -17.38 17.43 13.96
N GLU A 174 -16.90 16.72 14.97
CA GLU A 174 -17.78 16.12 15.96
C GLU A 174 -18.50 17.25 16.71
N THR A 175 -19.81 17.39 16.47
CA THR A 175 -20.68 18.19 17.33
C THR A 175 -20.88 17.39 18.61
N THR A 176 -20.18 17.76 19.67
CA THR A 176 -20.51 17.30 21.02
C THR A 176 -21.81 17.98 21.45
N ASP A 177 -22.94 17.32 21.25
CA ASP A 177 -24.18 17.60 21.98
C ASP A 177 -24.19 16.88 23.34
#